data_AF-S4PPB0-F1
#
_entry.id   AF-S4PPB0-F1
#
_cell.length_a   1.000
_cell.length_b   1.000
_cell.length_c   1.000
_cell.angle_alpha   90.00
_cell.angle_beta   90.00
_cell.angle_gamma   90.00
#
_symmetry.space_group_name_H-M   'P 1'
#
loop_
_entity.id
_entity.type
_entity.pdbx_description
1 polymer ?
#
loop_
_entity_poly.entity_id
_entity_poly.type
_entity_poly.pdbx_seq_one_letter_code
_entity_poly.pdbx_strand_id
1 'polypeptide(L)' 'MAGRRVTRKWEVFAGRNRFWCDGRLMTAPQPGVFLLTLALICGTSALHFAFDAPFLAARVSPALPAAGAALLAA' A
#
# COMPACT_ATOMS: atom_id res chain seq x y z
N MET A 1 22.55 -19.21 29.45
CA MET A 1 22.98 -17.84 29.10
C MET A 1 21.80 -17.10 28.49
N ALA A 2 21.09 -16.28 29.27
CA ALA A 2 20.00 -15.46 28.74
C ALA A 2 20.63 -14.24 28.03
N GLY A 3 20.65 -14.29 26.70
CA GLY A 3 21.12 -13.17 25.88
C GLY A 3 20.30 -11.93 26.18
N ARG A 4 20.97 -10.81 26.50
CA ARG A 4 20.35 -9.51 26.74
C ARG A 4 19.48 -9.13 25.55
N ARG A 5 18.15 -9.18 25.70
CA ARG A 5 17.20 -8.69 24.69
C ARG A 5 17.36 -7.16 24.63
N VAL A 6 18.07 -6.68 23.61
CA VAL A 6 18.18 -5.23 23.35
C VAL A 6 16.80 -4.78 22.89
N THR A 7 16.07 -4.08 23.77
CA THR A 7 14.81 -3.41 23.42
C THR A 7 15.07 -2.45 22.28
N ARG A 8 14.45 -2.71 21.13
CA ARG A 8 14.61 -1.86 19.95
C ARG A 8 13.80 -0.58 20.15
N LYS A 9 14.27 0.57 19.65
CA LYS A 9 13.58 1.86 19.84
C LYS A 9 12.11 1.84 19.39
N TRP A 10 11.76 1.06 18.36
CA TRP A 10 10.38 0.91 17.86
C TRP A 10 9.46 0.15 18.84
N GLU A 11 10.00 -0.66 19.75
CA GLU A 11 9.22 -1.37 20.79
C GLU A 11 8.85 -0.43 21.96
N VAL A 12 9.61 0.65 22.14
CA VAL A 12 9.47 1.60 23.27
C VAL A 12 8.80 2.90 22.81
N PHE A 13 8.36 2.98 21.55
CA PHE A 13 7.73 4.18 21.02
C PHE A 13 6.40 4.45 21.76
N ALA A 14 6.34 5.56 22.49
CA ALA A 14 5.15 5.98 23.21
C ALA A 14 4.08 6.42 22.20
N GLY A 15 3.12 5.54 21.91
CA GLY A 15 1.99 5.80 21.01
C GLY A 15 1.16 4.54 20.78
N ARG A 16 -0.11 4.71 20.38
CA ARG A 16 -0.99 3.58 20.04
C ARG A 16 -0.73 3.01 18.63
N ASN A 17 0.35 3.40 17.97
CA ASN A 17 0.67 2.95 16.62
C ASN A 17 1.29 1.56 16.63
N ARG A 18 0.90 0.74 15.64
CA ARG A 18 1.45 -0.61 15.45
C ARG A 18 2.65 -0.54 14.52
N PHE A 19 3.73 -1.19 14.92
CA PHE A 19 4.92 -1.36 14.09
C PHE A 19 4.91 -2.78 13.50
N TRP A 20 5.12 -2.89 12.18
CA TRP A 20 5.23 -4.14 11.43
C TRP A 20 6.61 -4.23 10.76
N CYS A 21 7.02 -5.43 10.36
CA CYS A 21 8.29 -5.71 9.69
C CYS A 21 9.50 -5.09 10.42
N ASP A 22 9.74 -5.50 11.67
CA ASP A 22 10.84 -5.00 12.51
C ASP A 22 10.88 -3.46 12.69
N GLY A 23 9.72 -2.80 12.58
CA GLY A 23 9.60 -1.35 12.73
C GLY A 23 9.69 -0.55 11.43
N ARG A 24 9.77 -1.20 10.26
CA ARG A 24 9.77 -0.50 8.96
C ARG A 24 8.42 0.10 8.59
N LEU A 25 7.33 -0.50 9.05
CA LEU A 25 5.99 -0.03 8.71
C LEU A 25 5.27 0.38 9.99
N MET A 26 4.84 1.64 10.07
CA MET A 26 4.08 2.17 11.19
C MET A 26 2.63 2.36 10.74
N THR A 27 1.69 1.65 11.36
CA THR A 27 0.26 1.78 11.11
C THR A 27 -0.43 2.47 12.28
N ALA A 28 -1.53 3.16 12.00
CA ALA A 28 -2.42 3.71 13.01
C ALA A 28 -2.97 2.61 13.96
N PRO A 29 -3.58 2.97 15.11
CA PRO A 29 -4.10 2.00 16.08
C PRO A 29 -5.16 1.06 15.51
N GLN A 30 -5.84 1.47 14.43
CA GLN A 30 -6.86 0.73 13.72
C GLN A 30 -6.33 0.25 12.36
N PRO A 31 -5.65 -0.91 12.30
CA PRO A 31 -5.10 -1.42 11.04
C PRO A 31 -6.20 -1.79 10.02
N GLY A 32 -7.44 -2.02 10.46
CA GLY A 32 -8.55 -2.36 9.58
C GLY A 32 -8.89 -1.28 8.56
N VAL A 33 -8.90 0.00 8.97
CA VAL A 33 -9.19 1.12 8.05
C VAL A 33 -8.06 1.27 7.03
N PHE A 34 -6.81 1.12 7.46
CA PHE A 34 -5.66 1.14 6.55
C PHE A 34 -5.74 0.04 5.49
N LEU A 35 -6.03 -1.20 5.91
CA LEU A 35 -6.20 -2.33 4.99
C LEU A 35 -7.38 -2.13 4.06
N LEU A 36 -8.51 -1.60 4.56
CA LEU A 36 -9.67 -1.29 3.74
C LEU A 36 -9.32 -0.26 2.66
N THR A 37 -8.66 0.84 3.02
CA THR A 37 -8.23 1.87 2.06
C THR A 37 -7.28 1.28 1.02
N LEU A 38 -6.31 0.46 1.43
CA LEU A 38 -5.40 -0.20 0.49
C LEU A 38 -6.16 -1.11 -0.47
N ALA A 39 -7.10 -1.92 0.04
CA ALA A 39 -7.92 -2.80 -0.78
C ALA A 39 -8.80 -2.02 -1.77
N LEU A 40 -9.38 -0.89 -1.35
CA LEU A 40 -10.17 -0.01 -2.21
C LEU A 40 -9.32 0.59 -3.34
N ILE A 41 -8.13 1.11 -3.02
CA ILE A 41 -7.23 1.69 -4.03
C ILE A 41 -6.77 0.60 -5.00
N CYS A 42 -6.18 -0.48 -4.49
CA CYS A 42 -5.68 -1.56 -5.33
C CYS A 42 -6.81 -2.21 -6.15
N GLY A 43 -7.99 -2.41 -5.56
CA GLY A 43 -9.14 -2.98 -6.22
C GLY A 43 -9.66 -2.10 -7.36
N THR A 44 -9.85 -0.79 -7.10
CA THR A 44 -10.32 0.14 -8.13
C THR A 44 -9.29 0.35 -9.24
N SER A 45 -8.00 0.47 -8.91
CA SER A 45 -6.93 0.54 -9.91
C SER A 45 -6.84 -0.74 -10.75
N ALA A 46 -6.85 -1.92 -10.12
CA ALA A 46 -6.80 -3.19 -10.85
C ALA A 46 -8.01 -3.37 -11.77
N LEU A 47 -9.21 -3.01 -11.31
CA LEU A 47 -10.42 -3.05 -12.13
C LEU A 47 -10.31 -2.12 -13.35
N HIS A 48 -9.83 -0.90 -13.14
CA HIS A 48 -9.60 0.06 -14.21
C HIS A 48 -8.61 -0.48 -15.25
N PHE A 49 -7.47 -1.04 -14.84
CA PHE A 49 -6.49 -1.58 -15.78
C PHE A 49 -6.94 -2.88 -16.45
N ALA A 50 -7.76 -3.69 -15.80
CA ALA A 50 -8.24 -4.96 -16.35
C ALA A 50 -9.38 -4.77 -17.37
N PHE A 51 -10.28 -3.81 -17.15
CA PHE A 51 -11.50 -3.66 -17.97
C PHE A 51 -11.55 -2.35 -18.75
N ASP A 52 -11.27 -1.21 -18.12
CA ASP A 52 -11.40 0.11 -18.76
C ASP A 52 -10.20 0.44 -19.66
N ALA A 53 -8.98 0.22 -19.17
CA ALA A 53 -7.74 0.50 -19.90
C ALA A 53 -7.66 -0.19 -21.28
N PRO A 54 -7.97 -1.50 -21.45
CA PRO A 54 -7.95 -2.11 -22.77
C PRO A 54 -9.02 -1.55 -23.70
N PHE A 55 -10.20 -1.19 -23.18
CA PHE A 55 -11.23 -0.52 -23.97
C PHE A 55 -10.78 0.88 -24.43
N LEU A 56 -10.21 1.69 -23.51
CA LEU A 56 -9.65 3.01 -23.82
C LEU A 56 -8.49 2.92 -24.82
N ALA A 57 -7.61 1.93 -24.68
CA ALA A 57 -6.50 1.71 -25.59
C ALA A 57 -6.97 1.40 -27.02
N ALA A 58 -8.01 0.57 -27.15
CA ALA A 58 -8.53 0.15 -28.44
C ALA A 58 -9.39 1.20 -29.14
N ARG A 59 -10.10 2.05 -28.39
CA ARG A 59 -11.11 2.97 -28.94
C ARG A 59 -10.75 4.44 -28.91
N VAL A 60 -9.81 4.85 -28.07
CA VAL A 60 -9.46 6.27 -27.87
C VAL A 60 -7.97 6.49 -28.09
N SER A 61 -7.12 5.99 -27.19
CA SER A 61 -5.67 6.11 -27.30
C SER A 61 -4.96 5.23 -26.26
N PRO A 62 -3.91 4.48 -26.62
CA PRO A 62 -3.10 3.70 -25.68
C PRO A 62 -2.25 4.58 -24.75
N ALA A 63 -2.08 5.87 -25.03
CA ALA A 63 -1.31 6.78 -24.19
C ALA A 63 -1.96 7.01 -22.81
N LEU A 64 -3.30 6.94 -22.73
CA LEU A 64 -4.06 7.14 -21.49
C LEU A 64 -3.75 6.05 -20.44
N PRO A 65 -3.94 4.75 -20.73
CA PRO A 65 -3.59 3.70 -19.78
C PRO A 65 -2.08 3.61 -19.53
N ALA A 66 -1.23 3.95 -20.51
CA ALA A 66 0.22 4.01 -20.30
C ALA A 66 0.63 5.06 -19.26
N ALA A 67 0.05 6.27 -19.33
CA ALA A 67 0.29 7.31 -18.34
C ALA A 67 -0.22 6.90 -16.94
N GLY A 68 -1.40 6.27 -16.87
CA GLY A 68 -1.93 5.75 -15.61
C GLY A 68 -1.04 4.67 -14.99
N ALA A 69 -0.54 3.73 -15.80
CA ALA A 69 0.35 2.68 -15.33
C ALA A 69 1.70 3.22 -14.86
N ALA A 70 2.25 4.21 -15.57
CA ALA A 70 3.48 4.89 -15.16
C ALA A 70 3.31 5.62 -13.82
N LEU A 71 2.18 6.30 -13.60
CA LEU A 71 1.90 6.99 -12.33
C LEU A 71 1.66 6.03 -11.16
N LEU A 72 1.12 4.83 -11.41
CA LEU A 72 0.94 3.82 -10.37
C LEU A 72 2.27 3.12 -10.02
N ALA A 73 3.20 3.04 -10.98
CA ALA A 73 4.47 2.34 -10.83
C ALA A 73 5.65 3.22 -10.39
N ALA A 74 5.53 4.54 -10.47
CA ALA A 74 6.53 5.53 -10.05
C ALA A 74 6.38 5.90 -8.57
#